data_AF-A0A964R132-F1
#
_entry.id   AF-A0A964R132-F1
#
_cell.length_a   1.000
_cell.length_b   1.000
_cell.length_c   1.000
_cell.angle_alpha   90.00
_cell.angle_beta   90.00
_cell.angle_gamma   90.00
#
_symmetry.space_group_name_H-M   'P 1'
#
loop_
_entity.id
_entity.type
_entity.pdbx_description
1 polymer ?
#
loop_
_entity_poly.entity_id
_entity_poly.type
_entity_poly.pdbx_seq_one_letter_code
_entity_poly.pdbx_strand_id
1 'polypeptide(L)'
;MKKKTKDSPKISRRRFVQAAALTSAAALGNFKAAAATTPDSTLSPAQQKLKEVWEEHMKCEFATKSVDDTMATMIEGGHVNHVPTMTGGQGLKAIRDFYTRFFIPQMPPDTKTTPISRTIGDTQIVDEMIFEFTHTVPMDWMLPGIAPTGKRVEVALVAIIGFREGKVSHEHIYWDQASVLVQLGLLDASRLPVAGRESAAKVRDASLPSNQLIERAAAKPLRKN
;
A
#
# COMPACT_ATOMS: atom_id res chain seq x y z
N MET A 1 -3.64 70.17 -35.11
CA MET A 1 -4.72 69.40 -35.75
C MET A 1 -5.07 68.19 -34.89
N LYS A 2 -6.30 68.16 -34.35
CA LYS A 2 -6.87 67.04 -33.60
C LYS A 2 -7.23 65.91 -34.58
N LYS A 3 -6.79 64.67 -34.33
CA LYS A 3 -7.45 63.47 -34.86
C LYS A 3 -7.88 62.58 -33.70
N LYS A 4 -9.20 62.45 -33.60
CA LYS A 4 -9.96 61.66 -32.64
C LYS A 4 -9.89 60.16 -33.00
N THR A 5 -9.89 59.35 -31.93
CA THR A 5 -10.63 58.09 -31.72
C THR A 5 -10.44 56.92 -32.69
N LYS A 6 -10.10 55.76 -32.13
CA LYS A 6 -11.10 54.68 -31.96
C LYS A 6 -10.70 53.70 -30.86
N ASP A 7 -11.48 53.72 -29.79
CA ASP A 7 -11.55 52.64 -28.78
C ASP A 7 -11.91 51.32 -29.43
N SER A 8 -11.28 50.25 -28.95
CA SER A 8 -11.70 48.86 -29.22
C SER A 8 -12.24 48.23 -27.94
N PRO A 9 -13.29 47.38 -28.02
CA PRO A 9 -14.23 47.18 -26.91
C PRO A 9 -13.72 46.18 -25.87
N LYS A 10 -13.97 46.49 -24.60
CA LYS A 10 -13.94 45.55 -23.48
C LYS A 10 -14.96 44.44 -23.72
N ILE A 11 -14.50 43.19 -23.87
CA ILE A 11 -15.37 42.01 -23.88
C ILE A 11 -15.45 41.47 -22.45
N SER A 12 -16.53 41.85 -21.76
CA SER A 12 -17.06 41.11 -20.62
C SER A 12 -17.82 39.89 -21.13
N ARG A 13 -17.44 38.69 -20.70
CA ARG A 13 -18.28 37.49 -20.80
C ARG A 13 -18.17 36.66 -19.52
N ARG A 14 -18.99 37.02 -18.53
CA ARG A 14 -19.57 36.02 -17.64
C ARG A 14 -20.48 35.13 -18.50
N ARG A 15 -20.13 33.85 -18.66
CA ARG A 15 -21.11 32.79 -18.87
C ARG A 15 -20.66 31.56 -18.08
N PHE A 16 -21.58 31.15 -17.22
CA PHE A 16 -21.68 29.86 -16.57
C PHE A 16 -21.30 28.71 -17.51
N VAL A 17 -20.44 27.82 -17.03
CA VAL A 17 -20.58 26.39 -17.28
C VAL A 17 -20.47 25.70 -15.93
N GLN A 18 -21.63 25.40 -15.39
CA GLN A 18 -21.85 24.44 -14.31
C GLN A 18 -22.21 23.14 -15.02
N ALA A 19 -21.29 22.16 -15.03
CA ALA A 19 -21.50 20.75 -15.40
C ALA A 19 -20.10 20.10 -15.40
N ALA A 20 -19.81 18.95 -14.80
CA ALA A 20 -20.63 17.98 -14.10
C ALA A 20 -19.74 17.36 -13.02
N ALA A 21 -20.13 17.48 -11.76
CA ALA A 21 -19.64 16.62 -10.70
C ALA A 21 -20.35 15.27 -10.88
N LEU A 22 -19.70 14.34 -11.57
CA LEU A 22 -20.15 12.95 -11.62
C LEU A 22 -18.92 12.07 -11.85
N THR A 23 -18.78 11.09 -10.95
CA THR A 23 -17.93 9.89 -10.96
C THR A 23 -16.71 9.89 -10.04
N SER A 24 -16.95 9.58 -8.77
CA SER A 24 -16.10 8.61 -8.04
C SER A 24 -16.78 8.02 -6.80
N ALA A 25 -18.05 7.62 -6.92
CA ALA A 25 -18.64 6.70 -5.95
C ALA A 25 -18.05 5.27 -6.09
N ALA A 26 -17.38 4.96 -7.21
CA ALA A 26 -16.81 3.65 -7.48
C ALA A 26 -15.40 3.44 -6.88
N ALA A 27 -14.68 4.51 -6.52
CA ALA A 27 -13.36 4.40 -5.87
C ALA A 27 -13.43 4.16 -4.35
N LEU A 28 -14.60 4.39 -3.75
CA LEU A 28 -14.87 4.15 -2.31
C LEU A 28 -15.11 2.67 -1.97
N GLY A 29 -15.13 1.77 -2.96
CA GLY A 29 -15.59 0.39 -2.81
C GLY A 29 -14.58 -0.61 -2.21
N ASN A 30 -13.27 -0.32 -2.23
CA ASN A 30 -12.24 -1.35 -2.02
C ASN A 30 -11.39 -1.22 -0.74
N PHE A 31 -11.61 -0.19 0.09
CA PHE A 31 -11.12 -0.14 1.48
C PHE A 31 -12.27 -0.40 2.46
N LYS A 32 -13.05 -1.46 2.23
CA LYS A 32 -13.84 -2.02 3.33
C LYS A 32 -12.87 -2.85 4.17
N ALA A 33 -12.52 -2.33 5.34
CA ALA A 33 -11.96 -3.11 6.43
C ALA A 33 -12.97 -4.19 6.83
N ALA A 34 -12.98 -5.31 6.11
CA ALA A 34 -13.63 -6.54 6.53
C ALA A 34 -12.50 -7.49 6.90
N ALA A 35 -11.99 -7.34 8.12
CA ALA A 35 -11.15 -8.36 8.73
C ALA A 35 -12.03 -9.52 9.22
N ALA A 36 -11.41 -10.69 9.37
CA ALA A 36 -11.74 -11.57 10.48
C ALA A 36 -11.43 -10.79 11.76
N THR A 37 -12.36 -9.92 12.14
CA THR A 37 -12.25 -8.99 13.26
C THR A 37 -12.30 -9.81 14.54
N THR A 38 -11.36 -9.60 15.45
CA THR A 38 -11.72 -9.69 16.87
C THR A 38 -12.98 -8.81 17.00
N PRO A 39 -14.13 -9.34 17.46
CA PRO A 39 -15.33 -8.54 17.56
C PRO A 39 -15.02 -7.28 18.38
N ASP A 40 -15.35 -6.09 17.86
CA ASP A 40 -15.09 -4.79 18.52
C ASP A 40 -15.56 -4.79 19.99
N SER A 41 -16.54 -5.65 20.34
CA SER A 41 -17.04 -5.89 21.70
C SER A 41 -16.02 -6.45 22.71
N THR A 42 -14.77 -6.71 22.32
CA THR A 42 -13.72 -7.28 23.18
C THR A 42 -12.49 -6.39 23.36
N LEU A 43 -12.41 -5.25 22.66
CA LEU A 43 -11.27 -4.34 22.77
C LEU A 43 -11.38 -3.44 23.99
N SER A 44 -10.28 -3.23 24.71
CA SER A 44 -10.20 -2.17 25.72
C SER A 44 -10.29 -0.78 25.05
N PRO A 45 -10.67 0.27 25.79
CA PRO A 45 -10.69 1.64 25.25
C PRO A 45 -9.35 2.08 24.64
N ALA A 46 -8.22 1.63 25.21
CA ALA A 46 -6.89 1.93 24.68
C ALA A 46 -6.65 1.24 23.32
N GLN A 47 -6.99 -0.04 23.20
CA GLN A 47 -6.87 -0.79 21.93
C GLN A 47 -7.80 -0.23 20.85
N GLN A 48 -9.02 0.14 21.22
CA GLN A 48 -9.96 0.82 20.32
C GLN A 48 -9.34 2.12 19.79
N LYS A 49 -8.63 2.88 20.63
CA LYS A 49 -7.97 4.11 20.19
C LYS A 49 -6.85 3.86 19.20
N LEU A 50 -6.04 2.81 19.39
CA LEU A 50 -5.00 2.44 18.43
C LEU A 50 -5.61 2.08 17.07
N LYS A 51 -6.69 1.29 17.08
CA LYS A 51 -7.44 0.92 15.87
C LYS A 51 -7.92 2.15 15.11
N GLU A 52 -8.56 3.10 15.79
CA GLU A 52 -9.06 4.33 15.18
C GLU A 52 -7.96 5.19 14.56
N VAL A 53 -6.83 5.36 15.26
CA VAL A 53 -5.69 6.13 14.74
C VAL A 53 -5.12 5.46 13.49
N TRP A 54 -5.02 4.13 13.49
CA TRP A 54 -4.53 3.38 12.34
C TRP A 54 -5.49 3.44 11.14
N GLU A 55 -6.79 3.29 11.38
CA GLU A 55 -7.81 3.38 10.34
C GLU A 55 -7.86 4.78 9.71
N GLU A 56 -7.69 5.83 10.51
CA GLU A 56 -7.57 7.19 9.97
C GLU A 56 -6.28 7.37 9.17
N HIS A 57 -5.14 6.87 9.66
CA HIS A 57 -3.87 6.92 8.93
C HIS A 57 -4.00 6.27 7.55
N MET A 58 -4.50 5.03 7.49
CA MET A 58 -4.74 4.30 6.23
C MET A 58 -5.73 5.04 5.30
N LYS A 59 -6.77 5.64 5.87
CA LYS A 59 -7.71 6.45 5.09
C LYS A 59 -7.01 7.66 4.47
N CYS A 60 -6.11 8.32 5.19
CA CYS A 60 -5.32 9.44 4.67
C CYS A 60 -4.41 9.03 3.51
N GLU A 61 -3.72 7.90 3.64
CA GLU A 61 -2.78 7.43 2.62
C GLU A 61 -3.46 6.96 1.34
N PHE A 62 -4.51 6.15 1.48
CA PHE A 62 -5.05 5.40 0.35
C PHE A 62 -6.34 5.96 -0.23
N ALA A 63 -7.22 6.49 0.63
CA ALA A 63 -8.54 6.97 0.20
C ALA A 63 -8.52 8.46 -0.14
N THR A 64 -8.03 9.30 0.77
CA THR A 64 -7.96 10.76 0.53
C THR A 64 -6.64 11.17 -0.15
N LYS A 65 -5.62 10.32 -0.09
CA LYS A 65 -4.27 10.56 -0.64
C LYS A 65 -3.68 11.88 -0.16
N SER A 66 -3.93 12.23 1.10
CA SER A 66 -3.51 13.48 1.73
C SER A 66 -2.24 13.26 2.53
N VAL A 67 -1.12 13.75 2.00
CA VAL A 67 0.17 13.73 2.72
C VAL A 67 0.06 14.50 4.03
N ASP A 68 -0.59 15.67 4.03
CA ASP A 68 -0.68 16.51 5.23
C ASP A 68 -1.45 15.84 6.36
N ASP A 69 -2.59 15.23 6.05
CA ASP A 69 -3.40 14.52 7.05
C ASP A 69 -2.69 13.25 7.53
N THR A 70 -2.02 12.52 6.63
CA THR A 70 -1.21 11.34 7.00
C THR A 70 -0.12 11.76 7.99
N MET A 71 0.62 12.82 7.69
CA MET A 71 1.70 13.31 8.56
C MET A 71 1.19 13.79 9.93
N ALA A 72 -0.06 14.25 10.05
CA ALA A 72 -0.64 14.67 11.33
C ALA A 72 -0.78 13.50 12.33
N THR A 73 -0.97 12.28 11.82
CA THR A 73 -1.08 11.05 12.63
C THR A 73 0.27 10.50 13.11
N MET A 74 1.38 10.98 12.55
CA MET A 74 2.74 10.52 12.87
C MET A 74 3.34 11.30 14.04
N ILE A 75 4.09 10.60 14.90
CA ILE A 75 4.85 11.21 16.00
C ILE A 75 6.18 11.78 15.50
N GLU A 76 6.70 12.79 16.20
CA GLU A 76 8.07 13.25 16.01
C GLU A 76 9.08 12.11 16.26
N GLY A 77 10.12 12.04 15.42
CA GLY A 77 11.12 10.97 15.48
C GLY A 77 10.62 9.57 15.07
N GLY A 78 9.38 9.45 14.57
CA GLY A 78 8.87 8.18 14.03
C GLY A 78 9.58 7.75 12.73
N HIS A 79 9.30 6.53 12.24
CA HIS A 79 9.89 6.02 11.01
C HIS A 79 9.04 5.01 10.25
N VAL A 80 9.20 4.96 8.94
CA VAL A 80 8.60 3.97 8.04
C VAL A 80 9.71 3.13 7.44
N ASN A 81 9.52 1.81 7.42
CA ASN A 81 10.45 0.87 6.80
C ASN A 81 9.69 -0.22 6.04
N HIS A 82 9.73 -0.13 4.72
CA HIS A 82 9.40 -1.22 3.83
C HIS A 82 10.60 -2.19 3.77
N VAL A 83 10.55 -3.21 4.61
CA VAL A 83 11.72 -4.02 4.98
C VAL A 83 12.41 -4.67 3.77
N PRO A 84 11.71 -5.25 2.77
CA PRO A 84 12.37 -5.97 1.68
C PRO A 84 13.16 -5.07 0.73
N THR A 85 12.85 -3.77 0.67
CA THR A 85 13.50 -2.80 -0.21
C THR A 85 14.21 -1.68 0.55
N MET A 86 14.10 -1.66 1.87
CA MET A 86 14.62 -0.61 2.75
C MET A 86 14.16 0.81 2.36
N THR A 87 12.98 0.92 1.76
CA THR A 87 12.39 2.23 1.42
C THR A 87 11.59 2.76 2.61
N GLY A 88 11.41 4.08 2.67
CA GLY A 88 10.73 4.75 3.77
C GLY A 88 11.50 5.98 4.22
N GLY A 89 11.50 6.25 5.53
CA GLY A 89 12.20 7.41 6.09
C GLY A 89 12.12 7.47 7.62
N GLN A 90 13.05 8.17 8.25
CA GLN A 90 13.07 8.43 9.69
C GLN A 90 13.00 9.93 9.99
N GLY A 91 12.11 10.29 10.92
CA GLY A 91 11.73 11.67 11.22
C GLY A 91 10.71 12.22 10.23
N LEU A 92 9.92 13.21 10.69
CA LEU A 92 8.78 13.74 9.94
C LEU A 92 9.14 14.26 8.54
N LYS A 93 10.33 14.87 8.39
CA LYS A 93 10.78 15.38 7.10
C LYS A 93 11.00 14.25 6.09
N ALA A 94 11.75 13.21 6.46
CA ALA A 94 12.06 12.11 5.56
C ALA A 94 10.81 11.29 5.22
N ILE A 95 9.93 11.07 6.19
CA ILE A 95 8.64 10.41 5.97
C ILE A 95 7.79 11.22 4.99
N ARG A 96 7.65 12.53 5.20
CA ARG A 96 6.91 13.41 4.28
C ARG A 96 7.49 13.37 2.87
N ASP A 97 8.81 13.47 2.74
CA ASP A 97 9.50 13.41 1.43
C ASP A 97 9.21 12.05 0.75
N PHE A 98 9.21 10.96 1.51
CA PHE A 98 8.90 9.62 1.03
C PHE A 98 7.43 9.49 0.58
N TYR A 99 6.47 9.82 1.43
CA TYR A 99 5.04 9.76 1.10
C TYR A 99 4.67 10.61 -0.10
N THR A 100 5.24 11.82 -0.20
CA THR A 100 4.95 12.76 -1.29
C THR A 100 5.44 12.25 -2.64
N ARG A 101 6.57 11.53 -2.67
CA ARG A 101 7.29 11.26 -3.93
C ARG A 101 7.22 9.81 -4.37
N PHE A 102 7.28 8.88 -3.42
CA PHE A 102 7.59 7.47 -3.69
C PHE A 102 6.48 6.51 -3.27
N PHE A 103 5.48 6.96 -2.50
CA PHE A 103 4.43 6.09 -1.99
C PHE A 103 3.02 6.50 -2.43
N ILE A 104 2.42 7.55 -1.86
CA ILE A 104 1.00 7.88 -2.04
C ILE A 104 0.61 8.08 -3.53
N PRO A 105 1.39 8.78 -4.37
CA PRO A 105 1.07 8.92 -5.79
C PRO A 105 1.35 7.65 -6.61
N GLN A 106 2.16 6.73 -6.09
CA GLN A 106 2.71 5.56 -6.79
C GLN A 106 1.95 4.28 -6.46
N MET A 107 0.61 4.39 -6.51
CA MET A 107 -0.30 3.30 -6.21
C MET A 107 -1.12 2.96 -7.45
N PRO A 108 -1.03 1.72 -7.99
CA PRO A 108 -1.88 1.29 -9.09
C PRO A 108 -3.37 1.50 -8.81
N PRO A 109 -4.18 1.88 -9.81
CA PRO A 109 -5.60 2.17 -9.62
C PRO A 109 -6.42 0.94 -9.21
N ASP A 110 -5.93 -0.27 -9.51
CA ASP A 110 -6.56 -1.55 -9.17
C ASP A 110 -5.98 -2.19 -7.89
N THR A 111 -5.26 -1.39 -7.09
CA THR A 111 -4.73 -1.83 -5.80
C THR A 111 -5.86 -2.26 -4.89
N LYS A 112 -5.71 -3.42 -4.25
CA LYS A 112 -6.67 -3.99 -3.31
C LYS A 112 -5.94 -4.66 -2.16
N THR A 113 -6.40 -4.40 -0.95
CA THR A 113 -6.01 -5.11 0.27
C THR A 113 -7.15 -5.99 0.74
N THR A 114 -6.87 -7.28 0.97
CA THR A 114 -7.81 -8.21 1.60
C THR A 114 -7.25 -8.58 2.98
N PRO A 115 -7.84 -8.13 4.09
CA PRO A 115 -7.36 -8.48 5.42
C PRO A 115 -7.41 -10.00 5.65
N ILE A 116 -6.42 -10.53 6.36
CA ILE A 116 -6.36 -11.94 6.79
C ILE A 116 -6.52 -12.01 8.31
N SER A 117 -5.70 -11.27 9.04
CA SER A 117 -5.75 -11.22 10.49
C SER A 117 -5.30 -9.85 11.00
N ARG A 118 -5.76 -9.47 12.20
CA ARG A 118 -5.31 -8.28 12.93
C ARG A 118 -5.13 -8.63 14.40
N THR A 119 -3.98 -8.30 14.96
CA THR A 119 -3.72 -8.39 16.40
C THR A 119 -3.49 -6.99 16.95
N ILE A 120 -4.20 -6.62 18.01
CA ILE A 120 -4.08 -5.31 18.67
C ILE A 120 -3.54 -5.52 20.08
N GLY A 121 -2.29 -5.16 20.31
CA GLY A 121 -1.68 -5.10 21.63
C GLY A 121 -1.86 -3.73 22.30
N ASP A 122 -1.15 -3.51 23.39
CA ASP A 122 -1.25 -2.25 24.15
C ASP A 122 -0.56 -1.07 23.46
N THR A 123 0.42 -1.34 22.61
CA THR A 123 1.25 -0.32 21.95
C THR A 123 1.51 -0.60 20.48
N GLN A 124 0.99 -1.71 19.93
CA GLN A 124 1.21 -2.09 18.53
C GLN A 124 -0.02 -2.76 17.92
N ILE A 125 -0.16 -2.60 16.61
CA ILE A 125 -1.05 -3.37 15.76
C ILE A 125 -0.20 -4.19 14.79
N VAL A 126 -0.55 -5.46 14.63
CA VAL A 126 -0.01 -6.33 13.58
C VAL A 126 -1.13 -6.69 12.63
N ASP A 127 -1.02 -6.20 11.40
CA ASP A 127 -1.96 -6.51 10.31
C ASP A 127 -1.33 -7.48 9.33
N GLU A 128 -2.03 -8.57 9.05
CA GLU A 128 -1.74 -9.49 7.97
C GLU A 128 -2.79 -9.32 6.87
N MET A 129 -2.35 -9.16 5.63
CA MET A 129 -3.25 -8.93 4.50
C MET A 129 -2.68 -9.51 3.21
N ILE A 130 -3.55 -9.77 2.25
CA ILE A 130 -3.14 -9.97 0.87
C ILE A 130 -3.22 -8.64 0.13
N PHE A 131 -2.08 -8.19 -0.40
CA PHE A 131 -1.95 -7.01 -1.22
C PHE A 131 -1.91 -7.41 -2.69
N GLU A 132 -2.78 -6.82 -3.49
CA GLU A 132 -2.94 -7.15 -4.89
C GLU A 132 -2.95 -5.90 -5.77
N PHE A 133 -2.23 -5.94 -6.89
CA PHE A 133 -2.17 -4.82 -7.85
C PHE A 133 -1.73 -5.29 -9.23
N THR A 134 -2.06 -4.54 -10.28
CA THR A 134 -1.40 -4.68 -11.58
C THR A 134 -0.31 -3.62 -11.71
N HIS A 135 0.93 -4.00 -11.99
CA HIS A 135 2.08 -3.09 -12.05
C HIS A 135 2.00 -2.16 -13.28
N THR A 136 1.16 -1.13 -13.19
CA THR A 136 0.78 -0.19 -14.26
C THR A 136 1.40 1.20 -14.12
N VAL A 137 1.94 1.50 -12.94
CA VAL A 137 2.64 2.76 -12.61
C VAL A 137 3.97 2.42 -11.92
N PRO A 138 4.97 3.33 -11.93
CA PRO A 138 6.14 3.18 -11.07
C PRO A 138 5.71 3.00 -9.61
N MET A 139 6.40 2.12 -8.89
CA MET A 139 6.14 1.79 -7.48
C MET A 139 7.44 1.77 -6.69
N ASP A 140 8.14 2.90 -6.61
CA ASP A 140 9.49 3.03 -6.03
C ASP A 140 9.59 2.48 -4.60
N TRP A 141 8.50 2.51 -3.84
CA TRP A 141 8.42 1.92 -2.51
C TRP A 141 8.59 0.38 -2.50
N MET A 142 8.07 -0.34 -3.49
CA MET A 142 8.12 -1.82 -3.59
C MET A 142 9.06 -2.34 -4.67
N LEU A 143 9.22 -1.59 -5.76
CA LEU A 143 9.91 -1.97 -7.00
C LEU A 143 10.81 -0.82 -7.51
N PRO A 144 11.74 -0.30 -6.68
CA PRO A 144 12.59 0.82 -7.08
C PRO A 144 13.37 0.51 -8.35
N GLY A 145 13.24 1.38 -9.35
CA GLY A 145 13.93 1.28 -10.65
C GLY A 145 13.34 0.27 -11.64
N ILE A 146 12.22 -0.39 -11.33
CA ILE A 146 11.53 -1.30 -12.26
C ILE A 146 10.39 -0.57 -12.96
N ALA A 147 10.42 -0.53 -14.29
CA ALA A 147 9.34 0.04 -15.09
C ALA A 147 8.04 -0.79 -14.97
N PRO A 148 6.86 -0.17 -15.15
CA PRO A 148 5.58 -0.88 -15.17
C PRO A 148 5.60 -2.09 -16.10
N THR A 149 5.36 -3.28 -15.54
CA THR A 149 5.42 -4.54 -16.32
C THR A 149 4.06 -4.95 -16.89
N GLY A 150 2.97 -4.34 -16.43
CA GLY A 150 1.60 -4.73 -16.77
C GLY A 150 1.13 -6.06 -16.16
N LYS A 151 1.96 -6.73 -15.34
CA LYS A 151 1.61 -8.00 -14.71
C LYS A 151 0.89 -7.80 -13.37
N ARG A 152 -0.05 -8.70 -13.08
CA ARG A 152 -0.74 -8.78 -11.79
C ARG A 152 0.17 -9.42 -10.75
N VAL A 153 0.19 -8.83 -9.55
CA VAL A 153 0.86 -9.34 -8.37
C VAL A 153 -0.18 -9.58 -7.28
N GLU A 154 -0.05 -10.69 -6.59
CA GLU A 154 -0.73 -11.01 -5.34
C GLU A 154 0.32 -11.48 -4.33
N VAL A 155 0.44 -10.80 -3.19
CA VAL A 155 1.45 -11.10 -2.17
C VAL A 155 0.86 -10.97 -0.77
N ALA A 156 1.23 -11.87 0.13
CA ALA A 156 0.97 -11.71 1.55
C ALA A 156 1.91 -10.65 2.14
N LEU A 157 1.35 -9.71 2.88
CA LEU A 157 2.03 -8.57 3.47
C LEU A 157 1.68 -8.48 4.95
N VAL A 158 2.68 -8.19 5.78
CA VAL A 158 2.51 -7.94 7.22
C VAL A 158 2.96 -6.52 7.54
N ALA A 159 2.09 -5.74 8.17
CA ALA A 159 2.39 -4.40 8.65
C ALA A 159 2.38 -4.40 10.19
N ILE A 160 3.52 -4.04 10.79
CA ILE A 160 3.67 -3.88 12.23
C ILE A 160 3.73 -2.40 12.54
N ILE A 161 2.70 -1.91 13.23
CA ILE A 161 2.47 -0.50 13.48
C ILE A 161 2.61 -0.24 14.97
N GLY A 162 3.62 0.53 15.36
CA GLY A 162 3.79 0.91 16.75
C GLY A 162 3.23 2.28 17.05
N PHE A 163 2.74 2.46 18.27
CA PHE A 163 2.13 3.71 18.72
C PHE A 163 2.86 4.27 19.94
N ARG A 164 3.00 5.59 19.97
CA ARG A 164 3.46 6.36 21.13
C ARG A 164 2.65 7.63 21.21
N GLU A 165 2.24 8.04 22.41
CA GLU A 165 1.51 9.30 22.63
C GLU A 165 0.25 9.44 21.74
N GLY A 166 -0.44 8.33 21.48
CA GLY A 166 -1.64 8.29 20.63
C GLY A 166 -1.38 8.51 19.13
N LYS A 167 -0.11 8.45 18.69
CA LYS A 167 0.32 8.63 17.31
C LYS A 167 1.11 7.45 16.79
N VAL A 168 1.14 7.29 15.46
CA VAL A 168 1.96 6.28 14.80
C VAL A 168 3.44 6.64 14.99
N SER A 169 4.16 5.70 15.59
CA SER A 169 5.59 5.82 15.91
C SER A 169 6.48 5.08 14.94
N HIS A 170 6.01 3.96 14.40
CA HIS A 170 6.69 3.30 13.32
C HIS A 170 5.75 2.42 12.50
N GLU A 171 6.18 2.16 11.28
CA GLU A 171 5.61 1.15 10.39
C GLU A 171 6.73 0.25 9.89
N HIS A 172 6.67 -1.04 10.20
CA HIS A 172 7.54 -2.05 9.58
C HIS A 172 6.69 -2.94 8.69
N ILE A 173 6.95 -2.87 7.39
CA ILE A 173 6.12 -3.52 6.38
C ILE A 173 6.95 -4.61 5.70
N TYR A 174 6.49 -5.85 5.82
CA TYR A 174 7.15 -7.05 5.33
C TYR A 174 6.33 -7.68 4.21
N TRP A 175 7.04 -8.18 3.19
CA TRP A 175 6.48 -9.06 2.16
C TRP A 175 7.61 -9.92 1.59
N ASP A 176 7.27 -10.97 0.84
CA ASP A 176 8.27 -11.74 0.10
C ASP A 176 8.57 -11.10 -1.25
N GLN A 177 9.70 -10.39 -1.33
CA GLN A 177 10.13 -9.72 -2.57
C GLN A 177 10.47 -10.72 -3.68
N ALA A 178 10.96 -11.92 -3.35
CA ALA A 178 11.26 -12.92 -4.36
C ALA A 178 9.97 -13.40 -5.06
N SER A 179 8.91 -13.64 -4.28
CA SER A 179 7.57 -13.94 -4.82
C SER A 179 7.04 -12.84 -5.74
N VAL A 180 7.25 -11.57 -5.38
CA VAL A 180 6.85 -10.42 -6.23
C VAL A 180 7.65 -10.43 -7.54
N LEU A 181 8.97 -10.58 -7.48
CA LEU A 181 9.83 -10.57 -8.68
C LEU A 181 9.56 -11.76 -9.60
N VAL A 182 9.22 -12.94 -9.07
CA VAL A 182 8.77 -14.11 -9.87
C VAL A 182 7.50 -13.77 -10.64
N GLN A 183 6.50 -13.19 -9.98
CA GLN A 183 5.23 -12.82 -10.62
C GLN A 183 5.42 -11.76 -11.71
N LEU A 184 6.38 -10.84 -11.53
CA LEU A 184 6.78 -9.85 -12.53
C LEU A 184 7.63 -10.47 -13.66
N GLY A 185 8.08 -11.72 -13.54
CA GLY A 185 8.96 -12.39 -14.49
C GLY A 185 10.39 -11.84 -14.49
N LEU A 186 10.82 -11.24 -13.38
CA LEU A 186 12.16 -10.72 -13.15
C LEU A 186 13.05 -11.73 -12.42
N LEU A 187 12.46 -12.78 -11.84
CA LEU A 187 13.15 -13.87 -11.18
C LEU A 187 12.66 -15.22 -11.72
N ASP A 188 13.60 -16.10 -12.10
CA ASP A 188 13.30 -17.45 -12.59
C ASP A 188 13.11 -18.43 -11.43
N ALA A 189 11.85 -18.74 -11.13
CA ALA A 189 11.47 -19.67 -10.06
C ALA A 189 11.93 -21.11 -10.30
N SER A 190 12.23 -21.53 -11.53
CA SER A 190 12.69 -22.91 -11.81
C SER A 190 14.07 -23.21 -11.21
N ARG A 191 14.86 -22.15 -10.98
CA ARG A 191 16.25 -22.22 -10.51
C ARG A 191 16.40 -21.98 -9.02
N LEU A 192 15.38 -21.49 -8.33
CA LEU A 192 15.43 -21.10 -6.92
C LEU A 192 14.25 -21.68 -6.12
N PRO A 193 14.39 -21.93 -4.81
CA PRO A 193 13.30 -22.39 -3.94
C PRO A 193 12.36 -21.24 -3.58
N VAL A 194 11.72 -20.65 -4.59
CA VAL A 194 10.86 -19.46 -4.46
C VAL A 194 9.48 -19.80 -4.99
N ALA A 195 8.45 -19.44 -4.22
CA ALA A 195 7.06 -19.48 -4.65
C ALA A 195 6.68 -18.16 -5.35
N GLY A 196 5.61 -18.15 -6.13
CA GLY A 196 4.96 -16.94 -6.63
C GLY A 196 3.66 -16.64 -5.88
N ARG A 197 2.61 -16.37 -6.64
CA ARG A 197 1.27 -16.05 -6.10
C ARG A 197 0.67 -17.14 -5.22
N GLU A 198 1.10 -18.39 -5.37
CA GLU A 198 0.62 -19.52 -4.59
C GLU A 198 0.90 -19.36 -3.09
N SER A 199 1.92 -18.59 -2.70
CA SER A 199 2.17 -18.29 -1.29
C SER A 199 1.03 -17.48 -0.68
N ALA A 200 0.51 -16.48 -1.40
CA ALA A 200 -0.64 -15.69 -0.95
C ALA A 200 -1.93 -16.52 -0.96
N ALA A 201 -2.11 -17.37 -1.97
CA ALA A 201 -3.24 -18.30 -2.02
C ALA A 201 -3.25 -19.25 -0.81
N LYS A 202 -2.09 -19.78 -0.41
CA LYS A 202 -1.94 -20.68 0.75
C LYS A 202 -2.24 -20.00 2.09
N VAL A 203 -1.97 -18.69 2.21
CA VAL A 203 -2.39 -17.88 3.37
C VAL A 203 -3.92 -17.78 3.45
N ARG A 204 -4.58 -17.56 2.30
CA ARG A 204 -6.06 -17.50 2.22
C ARG A 204 -6.72 -18.84 2.50
N ASP A 205 -6.13 -19.92 1.99
CA ASP A 205 -6.67 -21.26 2.07
C ASP A 205 -5.60 -22.28 2.50
N ALA A 206 -5.65 -22.62 3.79
CA ALA A 206 -4.74 -23.59 4.39
C ALA A 206 -4.92 -25.01 3.82
N SER A 207 -5.99 -25.32 3.08
CA SER A 207 -6.20 -26.64 2.47
C SER A 207 -5.38 -26.87 1.19
N LEU A 208 -4.83 -25.81 0.57
CA LEU A 208 -4.00 -25.93 -0.62
C LEU A 208 -2.75 -26.79 -0.38
N PRO A 209 -2.20 -27.49 -1.39
CA PRO A 209 -1.05 -28.37 -1.20
C PRO A 209 0.16 -27.68 -0.56
N SER A 210 0.86 -28.39 0.31
CA SER A 210 2.15 -27.96 0.89
C SER A 210 3.29 -28.74 0.24
N ASN A 211 4.55 -28.40 0.56
CA ASN A 211 5.74 -29.19 0.22
C ASN A 211 6.11 -29.31 -1.26
N GLN A 212 5.41 -28.66 -2.20
CA GLN A 212 5.72 -28.75 -3.64
C GLN A 212 7.19 -28.38 -3.97
N LEU A 213 7.77 -27.39 -3.29
CA LEU A 213 9.19 -27.03 -3.47
C LEU A 213 10.15 -28.09 -2.91
N ILE A 214 9.78 -28.79 -1.84
CA ILE A 214 10.53 -29.92 -1.26
C ILE A 214 10.47 -31.11 -2.23
N GLU A 215 9.28 -31.45 -2.71
CA GLU A 215 9.06 -32.51 -3.70
C GLU A 215 9.84 -32.26 -4.99
N ARG A 216 9.82 -31.02 -5.49
CA ARG A 216 10.62 -30.60 -6.65
C ARG A 216 12.12 -30.77 -6.41
N ALA A 217 12.60 -30.49 -5.20
CA ALA A 217 14.01 -30.66 -4.86
C ALA A 217 14.38 -32.16 -4.85
N ALA A 218 13.53 -33.02 -4.30
CA ALA A 218 13.72 -34.47 -4.29
C ALA A 218 13.69 -35.09 -5.71
N ALA A 219 12.90 -34.52 -6.63
CA ALA A 219 12.80 -34.99 -8.01
C ALA A 219 14.02 -34.61 -8.90
N LYS A 220 14.91 -33.72 -8.45
CA LYS A 220 16.12 -33.41 -9.22
C LYS A 220 17.10 -34.59 -9.13
N PRO A 221 17.57 -35.15 -10.27
CA PRO A 221 18.56 -36.21 -10.23
C PRO A 221 19.81 -35.73 -9.50
N LEU A 222 20.37 -36.58 -8.62
CA LEU A 222 21.63 -36.33 -7.94
C LEU A 222 22.67 -35.94 -9.01
N ARG A 223 23.22 -34.73 -8.91
CA ARG A 223 24.38 -34.35 -9.71
C ARG A 223 25.49 -35.33 -9.33
N LYS A 224 25.86 -36.22 -10.27
CA LYS A 224 27.14 -36.93 -10.18
C LYS A 224 28.21 -35.85 -10.29
N ASN A 225 28.80 -35.51 -9.15
CA ASN A 225 30.03 -34.73 -9.11
C ASN A 225 31.17 -35.55 -9.71
#